data_AF-A0A382N8B6-F1
#
_entry.id   AF-A0A382N8B6-F1
#
_cell.length_a   1.000
_cell.length_b   1.000
_cell.length_c   1.000
_cell.angle_alpha   90.00
_cell.angle_beta   90.00
_cell.angle_gamma   90.00
#
_symmetry.space_group_name_H-M   'P 1'
#
loop_
_entity.id
_entity.type
_entity.pdbx_description
1 polymer ?
#
loop_
_entity_poly.entity_id
_entity_poly.type
_entity_poly.pdbx_seq_one_letter_code
_entity_poly.pdbx_strand_id
1 'polypeptide(L)'
;PPTARGRGSRAGHASLAALLVVGGVAMVAIGAQPSSTDLVLMGPVTTPTPHAAWPDAEDAREILDTYCVWCHNEMLLTAGLALDVLDVENPGAAARSWEKVIRKLRTGTMPPGGMPRPDPAEYDLVASWLETELDGAASAAEPNPGRTNAIHRLNRLEYNNAINDLFVLDVDVTSLLPGDETADGSFDNFADALSITTTHMERYMSLARQVTRLATGLPPAAASVATFAVPLHVVQDQRQGEDLPFGSRGGIAVRYDFPVDGEYLIKILLRRQYQDYLMGMGWQQQLDVRLDGELLERFTVGGGATEFRPAASSYAGAGEPGSAGAPEWEEYMQSTGDAHLEVRLTVEAGPRVVGVSFIREQWEPELLPQPP
;
A
#
# COMPACT_ATOMS: atom_id res chain seq x y z
N PRO A 1 -34.04 67.85 -27.02
CA PRO A 1 -35.42 67.62 -27.52
C PRO A 1 -35.54 68.00 -29.02
N PRO A 2 -36.40 67.35 -29.83
CA PRO A 2 -37.34 66.26 -29.51
C PRO A 2 -37.20 65.01 -30.44
N THR A 3 -37.54 63.80 -29.94
CA THR A 3 -38.64 62.90 -30.39
C THR A 3 -38.41 62.11 -31.70
N ALA A 4 -38.83 60.86 -31.93
CA ALA A 4 -39.57 59.85 -31.19
C ALA A 4 -39.51 58.50 -31.97
N ARG A 5 -39.92 57.43 -31.28
CA ARG A 5 -40.23 56.04 -31.66
C ARG A 5 -40.71 55.74 -33.09
N GLY A 6 -40.38 54.54 -33.56
CA GLY A 6 -41.16 53.80 -34.58
C GLY A 6 -40.68 52.36 -34.82
N ARG A 7 -41.52 51.38 -34.49
CA ARG A 7 -41.42 49.92 -34.74
C ARG A 7 -41.69 49.59 -36.22
N GLY A 8 -41.10 48.53 -36.76
CA GLY A 8 -41.64 47.87 -37.96
C GLY A 8 -40.71 46.87 -38.64
N SER A 9 -41.05 45.58 -38.57
CA SER A 9 -40.40 44.43 -39.19
C SER A 9 -40.62 44.33 -40.71
N ARG A 10 -39.67 43.77 -41.47
CA ARG A 10 -39.78 42.44 -42.14
C ARG A 10 -38.66 42.17 -43.15
N ALA A 11 -38.24 40.90 -43.14
CA ALA A 11 -37.81 40.03 -44.23
C ALA A 11 -36.43 40.24 -44.89
N GLY A 12 -35.66 39.13 -44.92
CA GLY A 12 -34.52 38.92 -45.82
C GLY A 12 -33.76 37.65 -45.45
N HIS A 13 -33.92 36.59 -46.24
CA HIS A 13 -33.13 35.35 -46.15
C HIS A 13 -31.70 35.59 -46.64
N ALA A 14 -30.70 34.99 -45.96
CA ALA A 14 -29.48 34.48 -46.58
C ALA A 14 -28.68 33.62 -45.58
N SER A 15 -28.22 32.48 -46.07
CA SER A 15 -27.39 31.45 -45.44
C SER A 15 -26.09 31.99 -44.84
N LEU A 16 -25.60 31.34 -43.78
CA LEU A 16 -24.16 31.09 -43.58
C LEU A 16 -23.96 30.06 -42.47
N ALA A 17 -23.29 28.96 -42.83
CA ALA A 17 -22.63 28.09 -41.89
C ALA A 17 -21.51 28.88 -41.19
N ALA A 18 -21.47 28.83 -39.86
CA ALA A 18 -20.27 29.09 -39.08
C ALA A 18 -20.40 28.44 -37.69
N LEU A 19 -19.51 27.47 -37.48
CA LEU A 19 -19.07 26.98 -36.19
C LEU A 19 -18.68 28.17 -35.28
N LEU A 20 -19.14 28.19 -34.03
CA LEU A 20 -18.33 28.55 -32.86
C LEU A 20 -19.08 28.29 -31.55
N VAL A 21 -18.37 27.55 -30.70
CA VAL A 21 -18.49 27.35 -29.25
C VAL A 21 -19.05 28.56 -28.52
N VAL A 22 -20.04 28.37 -27.62
CA VAL A 22 -20.12 28.94 -26.25
C VAL A 22 -21.27 28.23 -25.49
N GLY A 23 -20.95 27.71 -24.31
CA GLY A 23 -21.69 27.92 -23.05
C GLY A 23 -23.16 27.48 -22.92
N GLY A 24 -23.38 26.53 -22.01
CA GLY A 24 -24.66 26.28 -21.33
C GLY A 24 -24.45 25.25 -20.22
N VAL A 25 -23.80 25.62 -19.12
CA VAL A 25 -24.41 25.89 -17.80
C VAL A 25 -25.48 24.86 -17.41
N ALA A 26 -25.06 23.93 -16.55
CA ALA A 26 -25.92 23.13 -15.71
C ALA A 26 -26.50 23.95 -14.56
N MET A 27 -27.67 23.54 -14.06
CA MET A 27 -28.06 23.80 -12.67
C MET A 27 -29.06 22.75 -12.20
N VAL A 28 -28.68 21.94 -11.20
CA VAL A 28 -29.43 21.75 -9.93
C VAL A 28 -28.39 21.42 -8.85
N ALA A 29 -28.52 22.12 -7.73
CA ALA A 29 -27.71 22.01 -6.52
C ALA A 29 -28.38 21.07 -5.50
N ILE A 30 -27.57 20.33 -4.73
CA ILE A 30 -27.95 19.82 -3.41
C ILE A 30 -26.77 20.10 -2.47
N GLY A 31 -27.04 20.91 -1.45
CA GLY A 31 -26.04 21.38 -0.49
C GLY A 31 -25.76 20.37 0.61
N ALA A 32 -24.51 20.36 1.07
CA ALA A 32 -24.10 19.70 2.30
C ALA A 32 -24.25 20.67 3.49
N GLN A 33 -24.83 20.20 4.59
CA GLN A 33 -24.70 20.84 5.90
C GLN A 33 -23.60 20.12 6.69
N PRO A 34 -22.66 20.84 7.33
CA PRO A 34 -21.99 20.34 8.52
C PRO A 34 -22.77 20.79 9.75
N SER A 35 -23.15 19.86 10.62
CA SER A 35 -23.72 20.18 11.93
C SER A 35 -23.38 19.07 12.92
N SER A 36 -22.22 19.20 13.54
CA SER A 36 -22.01 18.80 14.93
C SER A 36 -20.74 19.45 15.46
N THR A 37 -20.94 20.53 16.21
CA THR A 37 -20.05 20.94 17.29
C THR A 37 -20.06 19.84 18.35
N ASP A 38 -18.99 19.06 18.43
CA ASP A 38 -18.71 18.27 19.62
C ASP A 38 -17.92 19.12 20.60
N LEU A 39 -18.66 19.60 21.60
CA LEU A 39 -18.16 20.13 22.85
C LEU A 39 -17.88 18.93 23.75
N VAL A 40 -16.61 18.58 23.97
CA VAL A 40 -16.25 17.61 25.03
C VAL A 40 -15.11 18.15 25.87
N LEU A 41 -15.53 18.64 27.04
CA LEU A 41 -14.93 18.50 28.37
C LEU A 41 -13.38 18.46 28.46
N MET A 42 -12.79 19.57 28.88
CA MET A 42 -11.51 19.53 29.60
C MET A 42 -11.73 18.79 30.92
N GLY A 43 -11.12 17.61 31.05
CA GLY A 43 -11.00 16.90 32.33
C GLY A 43 -10.18 17.72 33.34
N PRO A 44 -10.36 17.48 34.65
CA PRO A 44 -9.61 18.18 35.68
C PRO A 44 -8.11 17.92 35.51
N VAL A 45 -7.33 19.00 35.55
CA VAL A 45 -5.87 18.95 35.65
C VAL A 45 -5.53 18.29 36.98
N THR A 46 -5.09 17.03 36.92
CA THR A 46 -4.42 16.39 38.04
C THR A 46 -3.14 17.19 38.30
N THR A 47 -3.01 17.75 39.49
CA THR A 47 -1.74 18.31 39.97
C THR A 47 -0.70 17.19 39.93
N PRO A 48 0.50 17.41 39.38
CA PRO A 48 1.54 16.41 39.45
C PRO A 48 1.83 16.12 40.93
N THR A 49 1.67 14.86 41.30
CA THR A 49 2.24 14.29 42.52
C THR A 49 3.70 14.76 42.59
N PRO A 50 4.21 15.22 43.75
CA PRO A 50 5.64 15.53 43.86
C PRO A 50 6.40 14.30 43.37
N HIS A 51 7.26 14.51 42.36
CA HIS A 51 8.27 13.53 41.98
C HIS A 51 8.88 13.02 43.29
N ALA A 52 8.90 11.70 43.48
CA ALA A 52 9.82 11.11 44.44
C ALA A 52 11.17 11.78 44.18
N ALA A 53 11.74 12.40 45.23
CA ALA A 53 13.05 13.02 45.13
C ALA A 53 13.96 12.02 44.42
N TRP A 54 14.62 12.46 43.35
CA TRP A 54 15.60 11.61 42.71
C TRP A 54 16.58 11.17 43.79
N PRO A 55 16.94 9.87 43.84
CA PRO A 55 17.94 9.40 44.77
C PRO A 55 19.17 10.30 44.64
N ASP A 56 19.73 10.72 45.76
CA ASP A 56 20.91 11.55 45.77
C ASP A 56 22.17 10.69 45.95
N ALA A 57 23.34 11.33 45.89
CA ALA A 57 24.61 10.65 46.05
C ALA A 57 24.74 9.98 47.44
N GLU A 58 24.02 10.48 48.44
CA GLU A 58 24.06 9.98 49.82
C GLU A 58 23.35 8.62 49.91
N ASP A 59 22.16 8.50 49.31
CA ASP A 59 21.42 7.23 49.21
C ASP A 59 22.26 6.15 48.51
N ALA A 60 22.88 6.51 47.38
CA ALA A 60 23.75 5.60 46.64
C ALA A 60 24.98 5.19 47.46
N ARG A 61 25.57 6.13 48.21
CA ARG A 61 26.74 5.88 49.06
C ARG A 61 26.41 4.92 50.20
N GLU A 62 25.26 5.09 50.87
CA GLU A 62 24.84 4.24 51.99
C GLU A 62 24.67 2.77 51.58
N ILE A 63 24.04 2.53 50.42
CA ILE A 63 23.84 1.19 49.88
C ILE A 63 25.20 0.55 49.51
N LEU A 64 26.07 1.31 48.86
CA LEU A 64 27.41 0.83 48.49
C LEU A 64 28.26 0.50 49.73
N ASP A 65 28.16 1.29 50.81
CA ASP A 65 28.88 1.04 52.06
C ASP A 65 28.40 -0.22 52.77
N THR A 66 27.08 -0.43 52.77
CA THR A 66 26.44 -1.59 53.41
C THR A 66 26.79 -2.90 52.72
N TYR A 67 26.76 -2.92 51.38
CA TYR A 67 26.80 -4.18 50.61
C TYR A 67 28.09 -4.40 49.82
N CYS A 68 28.84 -3.35 49.47
CA CYS A 68 29.95 -3.44 48.52
C CYS A 68 31.32 -3.13 49.14
N VAL A 69 31.42 -2.10 49.99
CA VAL A 69 32.71 -1.63 50.54
C VAL A 69 33.39 -2.66 51.43
N TRP A 70 32.65 -3.55 52.09
CA TRP A 70 33.26 -4.60 52.93
C TRP A 70 34.28 -5.48 52.17
N CYS A 71 34.02 -5.78 50.89
CA CYS A 71 34.94 -6.52 50.02
C CYS A 71 35.81 -5.61 49.15
N HIS A 72 35.24 -4.50 48.67
CA HIS A 72 35.87 -3.61 47.70
C HIS A 72 36.33 -2.32 48.40
N ASN A 73 37.41 -2.42 49.16
CA ASN A 73 38.06 -1.32 49.86
C ASN A 73 39.58 -1.33 49.65
N GLU A 74 40.31 -0.32 50.11
CA GLU A 74 41.77 -0.25 49.95
C GLU A 74 42.53 -1.40 50.63
N MET A 75 41.96 -2.01 51.68
CA MET A 75 42.62 -3.09 52.42
C MET A 75 42.48 -4.46 51.75
N LEU A 76 41.26 -4.87 51.40
CA LEU A 76 40.99 -6.16 50.75
C LEU A 76 41.23 -6.10 49.23
N LEU A 77 40.93 -4.95 48.62
CA LEU A 77 41.10 -4.65 47.20
C LEU A 77 40.59 -5.78 46.29
N THR A 78 39.44 -6.36 46.64
CA THR A 78 38.90 -7.50 45.91
C THR A 78 38.66 -7.12 44.44
N ALA A 79 39.18 -7.94 43.53
CA ALA A 79 39.15 -7.70 42.08
C ALA A 79 39.77 -6.35 41.63
N GLY A 80 40.67 -5.77 42.45
CA GLY A 80 41.35 -4.51 42.11
C GLY A 80 40.46 -3.28 42.22
N LEU A 81 39.38 -3.32 43.00
CA LEU A 81 38.41 -2.23 43.14
C LEU A 81 38.33 -1.79 44.61
N ALA A 82 38.46 -0.49 44.85
CA ALA A 82 38.31 0.17 46.15
C ALA A 82 37.20 1.22 46.02
N LEU A 83 36.04 0.95 46.59
CA LEU A 83 34.84 1.79 46.54
C LEU A 83 34.76 2.78 47.70
N ASP A 84 35.56 2.60 48.74
CA ASP A 84 35.72 3.49 49.90
C ASP A 84 36.39 4.82 49.54
N VAL A 85 37.24 4.83 48.52
CA VAL A 85 37.95 6.03 48.04
C VAL A 85 37.41 6.63 46.76
N LEU A 86 36.47 5.94 46.10
CA LEU A 86 35.85 6.49 44.89
C LEU A 86 34.75 7.48 45.27
N ASP A 87 34.84 8.65 44.66
CA ASP A 87 33.87 9.72 44.82
C ASP A 87 32.57 9.35 44.10
N VAL A 88 31.52 9.16 44.90
CA VAL A 88 30.16 8.88 44.42
C VAL A 88 29.54 10.16 43.89
N GLU A 89 29.82 11.33 44.47
CA GLU A 89 29.26 12.63 44.05
C GLU A 89 29.76 13.08 42.68
N ASN A 90 30.91 12.56 42.23
CA ASN A 90 31.47 12.82 40.92
C ASN A 90 31.89 11.51 40.21
N PRO A 91 30.93 10.69 39.76
CA PRO A 91 31.24 9.41 39.16
C PRO A 91 31.95 9.57 37.80
N GLY A 92 31.77 10.71 37.13
CA GLY A 92 32.45 11.03 35.86
C GLY A 92 33.98 10.96 35.94
N ALA A 93 34.57 11.32 37.08
CA ALA A 93 36.03 11.26 37.28
C ALA A 93 36.59 9.82 37.21
N ALA A 94 35.76 8.82 37.51
CA ALA A 94 36.13 7.40 37.51
C ALA A 94 35.16 6.54 36.69
N ALA A 95 34.65 7.05 35.58
CA ALA A 95 33.59 6.42 34.77
C ALA A 95 33.80 4.93 34.49
N ARG A 96 35.02 4.53 34.06
CA ARG A 96 35.34 3.12 33.77
C ARG A 96 35.19 2.18 34.96
N SER A 97 35.41 2.67 36.18
CA SER A 97 35.22 1.88 37.41
C SER A 97 33.74 1.78 37.75
N TRP A 98 33.01 2.89 37.68
CA TRP A 98 31.57 2.92 37.94
C TRP A 98 30.75 2.13 36.91
N GLU A 99 31.11 2.14 35.62
CA GLU A 99 30.51 1.27 34.59
C GLU A 99 30.70 -0.23 34.88
N LYS A 100 31.78 -0.63 35.54
CA LYS A 100 31.94 -2.02 36.01
C LYS A 100 30.97 -2.31 37.15
N VAL A 101 30.81 -1.38 38.09
CA VAL A 101 29.86 -1.50 39.21
C VAL A 101 28.43 -1.60 38.69
N ILE A 102 28.02 -0.67 37.81
CA ILE A 102 26.69 -0.67 37.16
C ILE A 102 26.40 -2.02 36.52
N ARG A 103 27.33 -2.57 35.72
CA ARG A 103 27.15 -3.90 35.11
C ARG A 103 26.95 -5.01 36.15
N LYS A 104 27.61 -4.93 37.32
CA LYS A 104 27.43 -5.90 38.40
C LYS A 104 26.11 -5.74 39.14
N LEU A 105 25.64 -4.50 39.33
CA LEU A 105 24.33 -4.19 39.90
C LEU A 105 23.19 -4.64 38.96
N ARG A 106 23.23 -4.25 37.67
CA ARG A 106 22.22 -4.62 36.66
C ARG A 106 22.12 -6.12 36.40
N THR A 107 23.24 -6.84 36.54
CA THR A 107 23.23 -8.31 36.43
C THR A 107 22.89 -9.02 37.74
N GLY A 108 22.78 -8.29 38.86
CA GLY A 108 22.60 -8.87 40.18
C GLY A 108 23.69 -9.90 40.52
N THR A 109 24.92 -9.72 40.03
CA THR A 109 26.00 -10.69 40.29
C THR A 109 26.84 -10.34 41.52
N MET A 110 26.68 -9.13 42.05
CA MET A 110 27.27 -8.68 43.31
C MET A 110 26.19 -8.16 44.26
N PRO A 111 26.29 -8.36 45.58
CA PRO A 111 27.30 -9.16 46.29
C PRO A 111 27.26 -10.67 45.92
N PRO A 112 28.33 -11.47 46.15
CA PRO A 112 28.32 -12.89 45.82
C PRO A 112 27.33 -13.69 46.70
N GLY A 113 27.01 -14.91 46.29
CA GLY A 113 26.13 -15.79 47.07
C GLY A 113 26.65 -16.03 48.49
N GLY A 114 25.76 -15.93 49.49
CA GLY A 114 26.11 -16.08 50.91
C GLY A 114 26.36 -14.76 51.65
N MET A 115 26.40 -13.63 50.95
CA MET A 115 26.45 -12.29 51.56
C MET A 115 25.06 -11.63 51.59
N PRO A 116 24.82 -10.67 52.51
CA PRO A 116 23.65 -9.80 52.44
C PRO A 116 23.57 -9.11 51.08
N ARG A 117 22.37 -8.96 50.54
CA ARG A 117 22.15 -8.36 49.22
C ARG A 117 21.10 -7.25 49.32
N PRO A 118 21.26 -6.17 48.55
CA PRO A 118 20.20 -5.19 48.37
C PRO A 118 18.93 -5.85 47.85
N ASP A 119 17.78 -5.23 48.11
CA ASP A 119 16.56 -5.60 47.43
C ASP A 119 16.56 -5.13 45.95
N PRO A 120 15.65 -5.62 45.10
CA PRO A 120 15.62 -5.24 43.69
C PRO A 120 15.46 -3.73 43.44
N ALA A 121 14.73 -3.02 44.30
CA ALA A 121 14.52 -1.59 44.15
C ALA A 121 15.79 -0.79 44.48
N GLU A 122 16.54 -1.21 45.50
CA GLU A 122 17.85 -0.65 45.85
C GLU A 122 18.88 -0.88 44.73
N TYR A 123 18.88 -2.06 44.11
CA TYR A 123 19.72 -2.32 42.93
C TYR A 123 19.43 -1.36 41.78
N ASP A 124 18.14 -1.22 41.43
CA ASP A 124 17.72 -0.36 40.33
C ASP A 124 17.96 1.12 40.65
N LEU A 125 17.79 1.53 41.90
CA LEU A 125 18.05 2.89 42.38
C LEU A 125 19.52 3.27 42.14
N VAL A 126 20.47 2.50 42.69
CA VAL A 126 21.90 2.83 42.59
C VAL A 126 22.38 2.73 41.14
N ALA A 127 21.95 1.71 40.40
CA ALA A 127 22.36 1.54 39.01
C ALA A 127 21.83 2.68 38.12
N SER A 128 20.56 3.04 38.25
CA SER A 128 19.95 4.10 37.42
C SER A 128 20.52 5.47 37.76
N TRP A 129 20.81 5.72 39.04
CA TRP A 129 21.43 6.96 39.48
C TRP A 129 22.85 7.12 38.91
N LEU A 130 23.71 6.11 39.07
CA LEU A 130 25.06 6.13 38.51
C LEU A 130 25.06 6.24 36.98
N GLU A 131 24.15 5.56 36.28
CA GLU A 131 23.98 5.69 34.83
C GLU A 131 23.61 7.14 34.44
N THR A 132 22.65 7.74 35.14
CA THR A 132 22.20 9.12 34.88
C THR A 132 23.33 10.12 35.08
N GLU A 133 24.09 10.01 36.17
CA GLU A 133 25.21 10.91 36.45
C GLU A 133 26.37 10.74 35.45
N LEU A 134 26.67 9.49 35.05
CA LEU A 134 27.68 9.24 34.02
C LEU A 134 27.26 9.74 32.64
N ASP A 135 25.99 9.55 32.25
CA ASP A 135 25.43 10.06 31.00
C ASP A 135 25.40 11.60 31.00
N GLY A 136 25.08 12.21 32.14
CA GLY A 136 25.14 13.66 32.34
C GLY A 136 26.58 14.19 32.19
N ALA A 137 27.54 13.56 32.85
CA ALA A 137 28.97 13.91 32.74
C ALA A 137 29.50 13.73 31.31
N ALA A 138 29.11 12.65 30.64
CA ALA A 138 29.48 12.39 29.25
C ALA A 138 28.86 13.44 28.31
N SER A 139 27.58 13.77 28.48
CA SER A 139 26.90 14.78 27.67
C SER A 139 27.51 16.16 27.82
N ALA A 140 27.90 16.53 29.05
CA ALA A 140 28.57 17.80 29.33
C ALA A 140 30.00 17.89 28.74
N ALA A 141 30.64 16.75 28.48
CA ALA A 141 31.96 16.69 27.88
C ALA A 141 31.95 16.88 26.34
N GLU A 142 30.78 17.05 25.72
CA GLU A 142 30.58 17.19 24.27
C GLU A 142 31.43 16.20 23.43
N PRO A 143 31.34 14.88 23.67
CA PRO A 143 32.16 13.91 22.98
C PRO A 143 31.85 13.96 21.48
N ASN A 144 32.87 14.16 20.65
CA ASN A 144 32.74 14.06 19.20
C ASN A 144 32.50 12.58 18.82
N PRO A 145 31.29 12.18 18.37
CA PRO A 145 30.99 10.79 18.05
C PRO A 145 31.70 10.31 16.77
N GLY A 146 32.48 11.18 16.12
CA GLY A 146 33.12 10.92 14.84
C GLY A 146 32.14 11.07 13.68
N ARG A 147 32.51 10.52 12.53
CA ARG A 147 31.63 10.47 11.36
C ARG A 147 30.59 9.39 11.59
N THR A 148 29.36 9.78 11.93
CA THR A 148 28.23 8.85 11.93
C THR A 148 28.04 8.28 10.52
N ASN A 149 27.66 7.00 10.43
CA ASN A 149 27.48 6.27 9.17
C ASN A 149 26.60 7.03 8.16
N ALA A 150 26.66 6.65 6.86
CA ALA A 150 25.78 7.24 5.85
C ALA A 150 24.31 7.14 6.28
N ILE A 151 23.53 8.19 5.97
CA ILE A 151 22.09 8.22 6.27
C ILE A 151 21.44 7.05 5.56
N HIS A 152 20.86 6.12 6.31
CA HIS A 152 20.15 4.99 5.74
C HIS A 152 18.78 5.43 5.24
N ARG A 153 18.65 5.70 3.94
CA ARG A 153 17.33 5.83 3.32
C ARG A 153 16.70 4.45 3.15
N LEU A 154 15.38 4.38 3.16
CA LEU A 154 14.66 3.16 2.78
C LEU A 154 14.94 2.85 1.29
N ASN A 155 15.13 1.57 0.97
CA ASN A 155 15.12 1.11 -0.42
C ASN A 155 13.68 1.05 -0.97
N ARG A 156 13.50 0.75 -2.27
CA ARG A 156 12.17 0.74 -2.91
C ARG A 156 11.18 -0.20 -2.23
N LEU A 157 11.65 -1.34 -1.75
CA LEU A 157 10.83 -2.41 -1.20
C LEU A 157 10.42 -2.04 0.23
N GLU A 158 11.38 -1.57 1.02
CA GLU A 158 11.16 -1.06 2.36
C GLU A 158 10.22 0.15 2.34
N TYR A 159 10.43 1.08 1.40
CA TYR A 159 9.53 2.23 1.23
C TYR A 159 8.12 1.78 0.86
N ASN A 160 7.98 0.85 -0.10
CA ASN A 160 6.68 0.29 -0.48
C ASN A 160 5.97 -0.35 0.72
N ASN A 161 6.67 -1.17 1.49
CA ASN A 161 6.08 -1.85 2.65
C ASN A 161 5.72 -0.84 3.75
N ALA A 162 6.59 0.13 4.02
CA ALA A 162 6.36 1.17 5.02
C ALA A 162 5.13 2.02 4.70
N ILE A 163 4.91 2.41 3.43
CA ILE A 163 3.72 3.19 3.08
C ILE A 163 2.43 2.36 3.17
N ASN A 164 2.47 1.08 2.78
CA ASN A 164 1.30 0.21 2.82
C ASN A 164 0.93 -0.11 4.27
N ASP A 165 1.91 -0.32 5.15
CA ASP A 165 1.68 -0.55 6.58
C ASP A 165 1.20 0.72 7.29
N LEU A 166 1.87 1.86 7.05
CA LEU A 166 1.54 3.12 7.72
C LEU A 166 0.14 3.65 7.36
N PHE A 167 -0.25 3.54 6.09
CA PHE A 167 -1.53 4.07 5.60
C PHE A 167 -2.59 2.98 5.38
N VAL A 168 -2.29 1.71 5.69
CA VAL A 168 -3.17 0.56 5.47
C VAL A 168 -3.67 0.52 4.02
N LEU A 169 -2.72 0.56 3.09
CA LEU A 169 -2.96 0.52 1.65
C LEU A 169 -2.50 -0.82 1.06
N ASP A 170 -2.97 -1.15 -0.14
CA ASP A 170 -2.48 -2.26 -0.95
C ASP A 170 -2.12 -1.75 -2.35
N VAL A 171 -0.98 -1.07 -2.45
CA VAL A 171 -0.45 -0.48 -3.68
C VAL A 171 1.01 -0.88 -3.92
N ASP A 172 1.36 -1.12 -5.19
CA ASP A 172 2.75 -1.29 -5.61
C ASP A 172 3.31 0.03 -6.17
N VAL A 173 4.20 0.66 -5.40
CA VAL A 173 4.92 1.88 -5.80
C VAL A 173 6.37 1.62 -6.21
N THR A 174 6.83 0.37 -6.17
CA THR A 174 8.24 0.04 -6.42
C THR A 174 8.68 0.44 -7.82
N SER A 175 7.79 0.32 -8.81
CA SER A 175 8.02 0.70 -10.20
C SER A 175 8.08 2.21 -10.42
N LEU A 176 7.61 3.00 -9.46
CA LEU A 176 7.57 4.47 -9.52
C LEU A 176 8.85 5.12 -8.93
N LEU A 177 9.69 4.32 -8.27
CA LEU A 177 10.96 4.74 -7.70
C LEU A 177 12.16 4.35 -8.59
N PRO A 178 13.24 5.14 -8.58
CA PRO A 178 14.50 4.74 -9.23
C PRO A 178 15.06 3.44 -8.65
N GLY A 179 15.92 2.77 -9.42
CA GLY A 179 16.66 1.58 -8.96
C GLY A 179 17.53 1.90 -7.75
N ASP A 180 17.58 0.99 -6.78
CA ASP A 180 18.49 1.09 -5.65
C ASP A 180 19.88 0.59 -6.05
N GLU A 181 20.91 1.26 -5.53
CA GLU A 181 22.29 0.84 -5.72
C GLU A 181 22.60 -0.39 -4.85
N THR A 182 23.40 -1.32 -5.38
CA THR A 182 23.92 -2.46 -4.64
C THR A 182 25.42 -2.28 -4.44
N ALA A 183 25.91 -2.56 -3.23
CA ALA A 183 27.34 -2.60 -2.98
C ALA A 183 27.92 -3.89 -3.60
N ASP A 184 28.73 -3.79 -4.65
CA ASP A 184 29.52 -4.89 -5.22
C ASP A 184 28.76 -6.24 -5.41
N GLY A 185 27.52 -6.19 -5.92
CA GLY A 185 26.68 -7.38 -6.14
C GLY A 185 26.06 -7.99 -4.88
N SER A 186 26.08 -7.24 -3.77
CA SER A 186 25.43 -7.57 -2.50
C SER A 186 23.98 -7.06 -2.44
N PHE A 187 23.38 -7.06 -1.25
CA PHE A 187 22.03 -6.56 -0.98
C PHE A 187 21.86 -5.06 -1.29
N ASP A 188 20.60 -4.63 -1.40
CA ASP A 188 20.16 -3.27 -1.74
C ASP A 188 19.68 -2.48 -0.51
N ASN A 189 20.13 -2.85 0.70
CA ASN A 189 19.77 -2.21 1.97
C ASN A 189 21.00 -1.74 2.78
N PHE A 190 22.13 -1.50 2.10
CA PHE A 190 23.32 -0.94 2.73
C PHE A 190 23.28 0.58 2.69
N ALA A 191 23.26 1.21 3.85
CA ALA A 191 23.23 2.67 3.99
C ALA A 191 24.33 3.40 3.19
N ASP A 192 25.54 2.83 3.13
CA ASP A 192 26.68 3.43 2.43
C ASP A 192 26.56 3.35 0.90
N ALA A 193 25.72 2.47 0.37
CA ALA A 193 25.46 2.35 -1.07
C ALA A 193 24.25 3.18 -1.53
N LEU A 194 23.25 3.36 -0.65
CA LEU A 194 21.98 3.99 -0.97
C LEU A 194 22.09 5.52 -1.03
N SER A 195 22.47 6.02 -2.20
CA SER A 195 22.61 7.46 -2.42
C SER A 195 21.25 8.14 -2.61
N ILE A 196 21.13 9.42 -2.23
CA ILE A 196 19.96 10.25 -2.54
C ILE A 196 20.32 11.16 -3.71
N THR A 197 19.68 10.93 -4.86
CA THR A 197 19.81 11.79 -6.04
C THR A 197 18.62 12.76 -6.16
N THR A 198 18.74 13.78 -7.00
CA THR A 198 17.62 14.72 -7.28
C THR A 198 16.38 13.99 -7.80
N THR A 199 16.58 12.98 -8.66
CA THR A 199 15.49 12.14 -9.18
C THR A 199 14.76 11.39 -8.06
N HIS A 200 15.48 10.89 -7.04
CA HIS A 200 14.83 10.26 -5.88
C HIS A 200 13.91 11.25 -5.16
N MET A 201 14.38 12.47 -4.91
CA MET A 201 13.58 13.49 -4.23
C MET A 201 12.32 13.87 -5.02
N GLU A 202 12.44 14.05 -6.34
CA GLU A 202 11.30 14.33 -7.21
C GLU A 202 10.27 13.20 -7.20
N ARG A 203 10.74 11.94 -7.29
CA ARG A 203 9.88 10.76 -7.24
C ARG A 203 9.22 10.60 -5.88
N TYR A 204 9.93 10.81 -4.77
CA TYR A 204 9.36 10.80 -3.43
C TYR A 204 8.28 11.87 -3.25
N MET A 205 8.48 13.10 -3.74
CA MET A 205 7.44 14.14 -3.65
C MET A 205 6.21 13.82 -4.50
N SER A 206 6.40 13.27 -5.71
CA SER A 206 5.29 12.84 -6.56
C SER A 206 4.50 11.69 -5.95
N LEU A 207 5.21 10.68 -5.41
CA LEU A 207 4.61 9.55 -4.72
C LEU A 207 3.91 9.95 -3.45
N ALA A 208 4.52 10.79 -2.62
CA ALA A 208 3.88 11.32 -1.42
C ALA A 208 2.57 12.01 -1.77
N ARG A 209 2.49 12.78 -2.86
CA ARG A 209 1.23 13.40 -3.31
C ARG A 209 0.19 12.37 -3.77
N GLN A 210 0.62 11.31 -4.45
CA GLN A 210 -0.28 10.25 -4.91
C GLN A 210 -0.81 9.42 -3.73
N VAL A 211 0.08 8.96 -2.86
CA VAL A 211 -0.23 8.14 -1.67
C VAL A 211 -1.08 8.92 -0.68
N THR A 212 -0.74 10.19 -0.39
CA THR A 212 -1.56 11.01 0.52
C THR A 212 -2.97 11.24 -0.03
N ARG A 213 -3.15 11.41 -1.34
CA ARG A 213 -4.49 11.50 -1.93
C ARG A 213 -5.29 10.21 -1.75
N LEU A 214 -4.65 9.05 -1.94
CA LEU A 214 -5.28 7.76 -1.72
C LEU A 214 -5.63 7.58 -0.23
N ALA A 215 -4.66 7.78 0.66
CA ALA A 215 -4.83 7.64 2.11
C ALA A 215 -5.87 8.59 2.71
N THR A 216 -6.04 9.80 2.14
CA THR A 216 -7.06 10.77 2.59
C THR A 216 -8.40 10.61 1.87
N GLY A 217 -8.52 9.70 0.90
CA GLY A 217 -9.73 9.52 0.10
C GLY A 217 -10.09 10.74 -0.75
N LEU A 218 -9.10 11.53 -1.18
CA LEU A 218 -9.36 12.69 -2.04
C LEU A 218 -9.85 12.19 -3.41
N PRO A 219 -11.06 12.59 -3.84
CA PRO A 219 -11.62 12.11 -5.09
C PRO A 219 -10.69 12.46 -6.27
N PRO A 220 -10.61 11.60 -7.29
CA PRO A 220 -9.83 11.89 -8.48
C PRO A 220 -10.40 13.15 -9.15
N ALA A 221 -9.52 13.99 -9.69
CA ALA A 221 -9.93 15.28 -10.27
C ALA A 221 -10.73 15.11 -11.59
N ALA A 222 -10.64 13.92 -12.21
CA ALA A 222 -11.35 13.53 -13.41
C ALA A 222 -11.64 12.03 -13.37
N ALA A 223 -12.55 11.55 -14.22
CA ALA A 223 -12.78 10.12 -14.41
C ALA A 223 -11.47 9.43 -14.83
N SER A 224 -11.09 8.37 -14.11
CA SER A 224 -9.95 7.53 -14.43
C SER A 224 -10.40 6.28 -15.17
N VAL A 225 -9.52 5.75 -16.02
CA VAL A 225 -9.71 4.46 -16.69
C VAL A 225 -8.55 3.56 -16.30
N ALA A 226 -8.87 2.35 -15.84
CA ALA A 226 -7.90 1.30 -15.56
C ALA A 226 -8.12 0.14 -16.54
N THR A 227 -7.03 -0.37 -17.13
CA THR A 227 -7.07 -1.46 -18.10
C THR A 227 -6.27 -2.65 -17.57
N PHE A 228 -6.91 -3.81 -17.51
CA PHE A 228 -6.29 -5.05 -17.06
C PHE A 228 -6.24 -6.03 -18.22
N ALA A 229 -5.03 -6.43 -18.62
CA ALA A 229 -4.82 -7.32 -19.75
C ALA A 229 -4.42 -8.71 -19.29
N VAL A 230 -5.02 -9.75 -19.88
CA VAL A 230 -4.56 -11.12 -19.69
C VAL A 230 -3.37 -11.38 -20.62
N PRO A 231 -2.21 -11.84 -20.11
CA PRO A 231 -1.04 -12.07 -20.95
C PRO A 231 -1.30 -13.11 -22.05
N LEU A 232 -0.67 -12.92 -23.21
CA LEU A 232 -0.93 -13.74 -24.42
C LEU A 232 -0.61 -15.22 -24.25
N HIS A 233 0.32 -15.56 -23.35
CA HIS A 233 0.82 -16.91 -23.11
C HIS A 233 0.09 -17.64 -21.97
N VAL A 234 -0.87 -17.00 -21.31
CA VAL A 234 -1.68 -17.63 -20.26
C VAL A 234 -2.71 -18.54 -20.93
N VAL A 235 -2.70 -19.82 -20.56
CA VAL A 235 -3.68 -20.82 -20.99
C VAL A 235 -4.94 -20.66 -20.13
N GLN A 236 -6.09 -20.49 -20.79
CA GLN A 236 -7.36 -20.12 -20.16
C GLN A 236 -8.44 -21.23 -20.26
N ASP A 237 -8.01 -22.49 -20.26
CA ASP A 237 -8.89 -23.67 -20.32
C ASP A 237 -9.41 -24.11 -18.94
N GLN A 238 -8.74 -23.71 -17.85
CA GLN A 238 -9.12 -23.98 -16.46
C GLN A 238 -9.46 -22.69 -15.69
N ARG A 239 -9.91 -22.84 -14.44
CA ARG A 239 -10.06 -21.75 -13.46
C ARG A 239 -8.72 -21.05 -13.25
N GLN A 240 -8.70 -19.71 -13.30
CA GLN A 240 -7.47 -18.91 -13.31
C GLN A 240 -6.97 -18.47 -11.92
N GLY A 241 -7.76 -18.63 -10.87
CA GLY A 241 -7.35 -18.24 -9.52
C GLY A 241 -8.42 -18.46 -8.47
N GLU A 242 -8.05 -18.28 -7.20
CA GLU A 242 -8.95 -18.52 -6.06
C GLU A 242 -10.11 -17.52 -5.98
N ASP A 243 -9.88 -16.30 -6.46
CA ASP A 243 -10.88 -15.23 -6.49
C ASP A 243 -11.98 -15.45 -7.56
N LEU A 244 -11.86 -16.49 -8.40
CA LEU A 244 -12.89 -16.88 -9.37
C LEU A 244 -13.69 -18.10 -8.88
N PRO A 245 -14.97 -18.24 -9.28
CA PRO A 245 -15.78 -19.39 -8.86
C PRO A 245 -15.29 -20.75 -9.39
N PHE A 246 -15.59 -21.83 -8.66
CA PHE A 246 -15.22 -23.20 -9.04
C PHE A 246 -15.77 -23.64 -10.41
N GLY A 247 -16.96 -23.16 -10.77
CA GLY A 247 -17.59 -23.42 -12.07
C GLY A 247 -17.08 -22.54 -13.20
N SER A 248 -15.95 -21.86 -13.03
CA SER A 248 -15.40 -20.94 -14.03
C SER A 248 -14.24 -21.55 -14.84
N ARG A 249 -14.02 -21.02 -16.03
CA ARG A 249 -12.83 -21.26 -16.87
C ARG A 249 -12.38 -19.94 -17.50
N GLY A 250 -11.07 -19.78 -17.63
CA GLY A 250 -10.47 -18.58 -18.20
C GLY A 250 -10.87 -17.28 -17.46
N GLY A 251 -10.67 -16.16 -18.12
CA GLY A 251 -10.98 -14.84 -17.59
C GLY A 251 -9.90 -14.29 -16.65
N ILE A 252 -10.31 -13.38 -15.76
CA ILE A 252 -9.44 -12.67 -14.82
C ILE A 252 -10.24 -12.26 -13.58
N ALA A 253 -9.60 -12.31 -12.41
CA ALA A 253 -10.03 -11.62 -11.21
C ALA A 253 -9.08 -10.46 -10.94
N VAL A 254 -9.64 -9.27 -10.72
CA VAL A 254 -8.91 -8.04 -10.50
C VAL A 254 -9.31 -7.49 -9.14
N ARG A 255 -8.33 -7.38 -8.24
CA ARG A 255 -8.47 -6.59 -7.02
C ARG A 255 -8.28 -5.13 -7.38
N TYR A 256 -9.31 -4.32 -7.18
CA TYR A 256 -9.32 -2.92 -7.57
C TYR A 256 -9.80 -2.06 -6.41
N ASP A 257 -9.08 -0.99 -6.13
CA ASP A 257 -9.48 0.03 -5.16
C ASP A 257 -10.34 1.08 -5.88
N PHE A 258 -11.63 1.12 -5.52
CA PHE A 258 -12.58 2.08 -6.06
C PHE A 258 -12.38 3.43 -5.34
N PRO A 259 -11.94 4.49 -6.04
CA PRO A 259 -11.47 5.70 -5.36
C PRO A 259 -12.59 6.56 -4.73
N VAL A 260 -13.84 6.38 -5.15
CA VAL A 260 -15.00 7.17 -4.69
C VAL A 260 -16.27 6.34 -4.71
N ASP A 261 -17.25 6.72 -3.89
CA ASP A 261 -18.62 6.25 -4.07
C ASP A 261 -19.15 6.80 -5.38
N GLY A 262 -19.52 5.93 -6.33
CA GLY A 262 -19.90 6.41 -7.64
C GLY A 262 -20.38 5.34 -8.61
N GLU A 263 -20.76 5.80 -9.80
CA GLU A 263 -21.10 4.93 -10.92
C GLU A 263 -19.86 4.56 -11.71
N TYR A 264 -19.69 3.27 -11.95
CA TYR A 264 -18.59 2.69 -12.69
C TYR A 264 -19.11 1.94 -13.92
N LEU A 265 -18.30 1.95 -14.98
CA LEU A 265 -18.53 1.19 -16.20
C LEU A 265 -17.45 0.13 -16.32
N ILE A 266 -17.84 -1.14 -16.24
CA ILE A 266 -16.96 -2.27 -16.53
C ILE A 266 -17.16 -2.63 -18.00
N LYS A 267 -16.12 -2.45 -18.82
CA LYS A 267 -16.12 -2.83 -20.23
C LYS A 267 -15.19 -4.01 -20.46
N ILE A 268 -15.69 -5.04 -21.13
CA ILE A 268 -14.94 -6.26 -21.42
C ILE A 268 -14.57 -6.29 -22.89
N LEU A 269 -13.28 -6.49 -23.16
CA LEU A 269 -12.76 -6.66 -24.51
C LEU A 269 -12.30 -8.10 -24.66
N LEU A 270 -12.83 -8.77 -25.67
CA LEU A 270 -12.48 -10.16 -25.94
C LEU A 270 -11.22 -10.21 -26.80
N ARG A 271 -10.41 -11.26 -26.60
CA ARG A 271 -9.15 -11.41 -27.35
C ARG A 271 -9.44 -11.65 -28.83
N ARG A 272 -8.81 -10.84 -29.67
CA ARG A 272 -8.82 -10.97 -31.14
C ARG A 272 -7.47 -11.49 -31.63
N GLN A 273 -7.48 -12.20 -32.75
CA GLN A 273 -6.24 -12.56 -33.46
C GLN A 273 -5.75 -11.39 -34.33
N TYR A 274 -4.63 -11.57 -35.04
CA TYR A 274 -4.00 -10.53 -35.86
C TYR A 274 -4.85 -10.01 -37.04
N GLN A 275 -5.94 -10.69 -37.39
CA GLN A 275 -6.92 -10.27 -38.41
C GLN A 275 -8.25 -9.81 -37.76
N ASP A 276 -8.19 -9.42 -36.49
CA ASP A 276 -9.33 -8.90 -35.71
C ASP A 276 -10.45 -9.90 -35.39
N TYR A 277 -10.32 -11.18 -35.72
CA TYR A 277 -11.33 -12.20 -35.33
C TYR A 277 -11.27 -12.55 -33.85
N LEU A 278 -12.44 -12.59 -33.21
CA LEU A 278 -12.60 -13.13 -31.86
C LEU A 278 -12.08 -14.57 -31.76
N MET A 279 -11.30 -14.83 -30.73
CA MET A 279 -10.76 -16.16 -30.47
C MET A 279 -11.78 -17.03 -29.74
N GLY A 280 -12.05 -18.24 -30.26
CA GLY A 280 -12.86 -19.25 -29.56
C GLY A 280 -14.38 -19.02 -29.58
N MET A 281 -14.87 -18.03 -30.32
CA MET A 281 -16.29 -17.62 -30.33
C MET A 281 -17.15 -18.28 -31.42
N GLY A 282 -16.71 -19.43 -31.96
CA GLY A 282 -17.51 -20.18 -32.94
C GLY A 282 -18.79 -20.78 -32.35
N TRP A 283 -18.77 -21.11 -31.06
CA TRP A 283 -19.91 -21.66 -30.33
C TRP A 283 -20.41 -20.63 -29.32
N GLN A 284 -21.68 -20.73 -28.95
CA GLN A 284 -22.25 -19.90 -27.89
C GLN A 284 -21.54 -20.20 -26.56
N GLN A 285 -21.22 -19.17 -25.81
CA GLN A 285 -20.53 -19.23 -24.52
C GLN A 285 -21.22 -18.28 -23.54
N GLN A 286 -21.16 -18.64 -22.25
CA GLN A 286 -21.64 -17.79 -21.16
C GLN A 286 -20.46 -17.13 -20.45
N LEU A 287 -20.55 -15.82 -20.24
CA LEU A 287 -19.55 -14.99 -19.59
C LEU A 287 -20.19 -14.30 -18.38
N ASP A 288 -19.70 -14.62 -17.18
CA ASP A 288 -20.17 -14.03 -15.92
C ASP A 288 -19.27 -12.83 -15.54
N VAL A 289 -19.91 -11.72 -15.15
CA VAL A 289 -19.27 -10.57 -14.49
C VAL A 289 -19.71 -10.56 -13.03
N ARG A 290 -18.75 -10.49 -12.13
CA ARG A 290 -18.97 -10.57 -10.69
C ARG A 290 -18.26 -9.44 -9.95
N LEU A 291 -18.85 -9.00 -8.84
CA LEU A 291 -18.23 -8.11 -7.85
C LEU A 291 -18.27 -8.81 -6.50
N ASP A 292 -17.13 -8.97 -5.85
CA ASP A 292 -16.98 -9.66 -4.56
C ASP A 292 -17.64 -11.07 -4.54
N GLY A 293 -17.64 -11.74 -5.69
CA GLY A 293 -18.24 -13.07 -5.88
C GLY A 293 -19.74 -13.06 -6.24
N GLU A 294 -20.44 -11.94 -6.07
CA GLU A 294 -21.85 -11.78 -6.47
C GLU A 294 -21.97 -11.62 -8.00
N LEU A 295 -22.93 -12.30 -8.62
CA LEU A 295 -23.18 -12.21 -10.06
C LEU A 295 -23.90 -10.90 -10.39
N LEU A 296 -23.23 -10.03 -11.13
CA LEU A 296 -23.80 -8.79 -11.64
C LEU A 296 -24.59 -9.02 -12.92
N GLU A 297 -23.93 -9.63 -13.91
CA GLU A 297 -24.50 -9.86 -15.23
C GLU A 297 -23.90 -11.10 -15.88
N ARG A 298 -24.71 -11.78 -16.69
CA ARG A 298 -24.31 -12.91 -17.51
C ARG A 298 -24.55 -12.58 -18.97
N PHE A 299 -23.47 -12.55 -19.74
CA PHE A 299 -23.51 -12.33 -21.17
C PHE A 299 -23.46 -13.65 -21.92
N THR A 300 -24.13 -13.66 -23.07
CA THR A 300 -23.99 -14.69 -24.09
C THR A 300 -23.11 -14.14 -25.21
N VAL A 301 -21.99 -14.82 -25.49
CA VAL A 301 -21.04 -14.43 -26.53
C VAL A 301 -20.72 -15.60 -27.45
N GLY A 302 -20.36 -15.31 -28.69
CA GLY A 302 -20.13 -16.29 -29.73
C GLY A 302 -21.40 -17.00 -30.20
N GLY A 303 -21.20 -18.01 -31.04
CA GLY A 303 -22.26 -18.76 -31.69
C GLY A 303 -22.51 -18.30 -33.13
N GLY A 304 -23.55 -18.86 -33.75
CA GLY A 304 -23.90 -18.56 -35.15
C GLY A 304 -22.96 -19.17 -36.19
N ALA A 305 -21.91 -19.90 -35.80
CA ALA A 305 -21.21 -20.78 -36.73
C ALA A 305 -22.18 -21.89 -37.19
N THR A 306 -22.16 -22.20 -38.48
CA THR A 306 -22.86 -23.36 -39.06
C THR A 306 -22.26 -24.66 -38.50
N GLU A 307 -22.72 -25.83 -38.98
CA GLU A 307 -22.24 -27.17 -38.55
C GLU A 307 -20.70 -27.30 -38.51
N PHE A 308 -19.98 -26.44 -39.25
CA PHE A 308 -18.54 -26.28 -39.21
C PHE A 308 -18.13 -24.84 -38.88
N ARG A 309 -16.98 -24.67 -38.22
CA ARG A 309 -16.39 -23.34 -37.99
C ARG A 309 -15.94 -22.74 -39.33
N PRO A 310 -16.52 -21.61 -39.78
CA PRO A 310 -16.11 -20.98 -41.03
C PRO A 310 -14.63 -20.55 -40.98
N ALA A 311 -13.95 -20.59 -42.13
CA ALA A 311 -12.65 -19.96 -42.25
C ALA A 311 -12.83 -18.43 -42.15
N ALA A 312 -11.87 -17.73 -41.58
CA ALA A 312 -11.85 -16.27 -41.66
C ALA A 312 -11.90 -15.84 -43.14
N SER A 313 -12.69 -14.82 -43.47
CA SER A 313 -12.84 -14.32 -44.84
C SER A 313 -11.50 -13.98 -45.52
N SER A 314 -10.51 -13.54 -44.74
CA SER A 314 -9.11 -13.30 -45.16
C SER A 314 -8.36 -14.55 -45.66
N TYR A 315 -8.80 -15.75 -45.25
CA TYR A 315 -8.25 -17.05 -45.59
C TYR A 315 -9.16 -17.88 -46.52
N ALA A 316 -10.42 -17.48 -46.71
CA ALA A 316 -11.39 -18.24 -47.48
C ALA A 316 -11.01 -18.40 -48.97
N GLY A 317 -10.05 -17.63 -49.49
CA GLY A 317 -9.59 -17.73 -50.88
C GLY A 317 -10.74 -17.59 -51.89
N ALA A 318 -10.59 -18.14 -53.09
CA ALA A 318 -11.73 -18.36 -54.01
C ALA A 318 -12.53 -19.63 -53.64
N GLY A 319 -12.47 -20.06 -52.38
CA GLY A 319 -12.88 -21.37 -51.89
C GLY A 319 -14.36 -21.67 -52.09
N GLU A 320 -14.68 -22.96 -52.05
CA GLU A 320 -15.99 -23.52 -52.38
C GLU A 320 -17.17 -22.74 -51.75
N PRO A 321 -18.35 -22.71 -52.41
CA PRO A 321 -19.55 -22.07 -51.86
C PRO A 321 -19.80 -22.50 -50.40
N GLY A 322 -19.82 -21.53 -49.48
CA GLY A 322 -19.99 -21.78 -48.03
C GLY A 322 -18.71 -21.80 -47.19
N SER A 323 -17.55 -21.51 -47.78
CA SER A 323 -16.25 -21.43 -47.09
C SER A 323 -16.06 -20.17 -46.23
N ALA A 324 -16.68 -19.05 -46.62
CA ALA A 324 -16.77 -17.84 -45.80
C ALA A 324 -17.97 -17.89 -44.84
N GLY A 325 -17.86 -17.24 -43.69
CA GLY A 325 -18.99 -17.08 -42.78
C GLY A 325 -20.09 -16.21 -43.38
N ALA A 326 -21.30 -16.28 -42.80
CA ALA A 326 -22.35 -15.32 -43.15
C ALA A 326 -21.85 -13.88 -42.88
N PRO A 327 -22.21 -12.87 -43.69
CA PRO A 327 -21.71 -11.49 -43.50
C PRO A 327 -21.93 -10.94 -42.08
N GLU A 328 -23.06 -11.27 -41.46
CA GLU A 328 -23.39 -10.92 -40.08
C GLU A 328 -22.47 -11.59 -39.04
N TRP A 329 -22.08 -12.84 -39.28
CA TRP A 329 -21.13 -13.55 -38.44
C TRP A 329 -19.72 -12.97 -38.59
N GLU A 330 -19.33 -12.59 -39.80
CA GLU A 330 -18.05 -11.95 -40.06
C GLU A 330 -17.93 -10.60 -39.35
N GLU A 331 -18.96 -9.76 -39.43
CA GLU A 331 -19.04 -8.50 -38.70
C GLU A 331 -19.02 -8.72 -37.18
N TYR A 332 -19.80 -9.69 -36.67
CA TYR A 332 -19.77 -10.08 -35.26
C TYR A 332 -18.36 -10.45 -34.80
N MET A 333 -17.70 -11.33 -35.55
CA MET A 333 -16.39 -11.84 -35.20
C MET A 333 -15.30 -10.79 -35.31
N GLN A 334 -15.44 -9.75 -36.14
CA GLN A 334 -14.39 -8.73 -36.34
C GLN A 334 -14.58 -7.45 -35.52
N SER A 335 -15.82 -7.01 -35.28
CA SER A 335 -16.05 -5.65 -34.74
C SER A 335 -17.10 -5.56 -33.64
N THR A 336 -18.20 -6.33 -33.70
CA THR A 336 -19.35 -6.08 -32.81
C THR A 336 -19.50 -7.10 -31.68
N GLY A 337 -18.78 -8.23 -31.71
CA GLY A 337 -19.05 -9.34 -30.80
C GLY A 337 -18.77 -9.11 -29.32
N ASP A 338 -18.00 -8.06 -28.97
CA ASP A 338 -17.78 -7.60 -27.59
C ASP A 338 -18.30 -6.17 -27.34
N ALA A 339 -18.93 -5.52 -28.32
CA ALA A 339 -19.38 -4.13 -28.20
C ALA A 339 -20.48 -3.91 -27.15
N HIS A 340 -21.23 -4.97 -26.82
CA HIS A 340 -22.34 -4.95 -25.85
C HIS A 340 -21.90 -5.38 -24.43
N LEU A 341 -20.64 -5.75 -24.23
CA LEU A 341 -20.13 -6.26 -22.96
C LEU A 341 -19.75 -5.11 -22.03
N GLU A 342 -20.79 -4.43 -21.52
CA GLU A 342 -20.70 -3.27 -20.65
C GLU A 342 -21.65 -3.42 -19.47
N VAL A 343 -21.12 -3.37 -18.25
CA VAL A 343 -21.91 -3.38 -17.01
C VAL A 343 -21.77 -2.03 -16.33
N ARG A 344 -22.89 -1.36 -16.05
CA ARG A 344 -22.96 -0.15 -15.24
C ARG A 344 -23.43 -0.50 -13.84
N LEU A 345 -22.73 -0.01 -12.82
CA LEU A 345 -23.05 -0.28 -11.42
C LEU A 345 -22.61 0.86 -10.51
N THR A 346 -23.29 1.02 -9.39
CA THR A 346 -22.86 1.90 -8.29
C THR A 346 -22.02 1.09 -7.31
N VAL A 347 -20.83 1.57 -6.97
CA VAL A 347 -19.90 0.90 -6.05
C VAL A 347 -19.47 1.90 -4.98
N GLU A 348 -19.43 1.45 -3.73
CA GLU A 348 -18.82 2.20 -2.63
C GLU A 348 -17.30 2.16 -2.73
N ALA A 349 -16.66 3.24 -2.32
CA ALA A 349 -15.21 3.38 -2.32
C ALA A 349 -14.53 2.26 -1.51
N GLY A 350 -13.29 1.95 -1.90
CA GLY A 350 -12.42 0.99 -1.24
C GLY A 350 -12.15 -0.28 -2.05
N PRO A 351 -11.45 -1.24 -1.45
CA PRO A 351 -10.98 -2.44 -2.13
C PRO A 351 -12.12 -3.40 -2.42
N ARG A 352 -12.23 -3.84 -3.68
CA ARG A 352 -13.22 -4.81 -4.16
C ARG A 352 -12.58 -5.75 -5.18
N VAL A 353 -13.23 -6.88 -5.44
CA VAL A 353 -12.77 -7.87 -6.42
C VAL A 353 -13.73 -7.92 -7.60
N VAL A 354 -13.26 -7.55 -8.78
CA VAL A 354 -14.00 -7.69 -10.04
C VAL A 354 -13.58 -8.99 -10.73
N GLY A 355 -14.50 -9.93 -10.88
CA GLY A 355 -14.27 -11.19 -11.57
C GLY A 355 -14.98 -11.23 -12.92
N VAL A 356 -14.25 -11.53 -13.99
CA VAL A 356 -14.81 -11.80 -15.31
C VAL A 356 -14.36 -13.20 -15.73
N SER A 357 -15.30 -14.11 -15.99
CA SER A 357 -14.94 -15.50 -16.30
C SER A 357 -15.98 -16.21 -17.14
N PHE A 358 -15.55 -17.17 -17.96
CA PHE A 358 -16.49 -18.02 -18.69
C PHE A 358 -17.01 -19.12 -17.79
N ILE A 359 -18.25 -19.54 -18.03
CA ILE A 359 -18.78 -20.73 -17.36
C ILE A 359 -18.08 -21.96 -17.92
N ARG A 360 -17.68 -22.83 -16.99
CA ARG A 360 -17.12 -24.13 -17.32
C ARG A 360 -18.27 -25.08 -17.68
N GLU A 361 -18.47 -25.28 -18.97
CA GLU A 361 -19.25 -26.39 -19.49
C GLU A 361 -18.33 -27.60 -19.60
N GLN A 362 -18.44 -28.54 -18.64
CA GLN A 362 -17.90 -29.87 -18.84
C GLN A 362 -18.99 -30.71 -19.50
N TRP A 363 -18.79 -31.09 -20.75
CA TRP A 363 -19.41 -32.30 -21.26
C TRP A 363 -18.38 -33.42 -21.19
N GLU A 364 -18.79 -34.58 -20.70
CA GLU A 364 -18.11 -35.83 -20.97
C GLU A 364 -19.14 -36.69 -21.67
N PRO A 365 -18.89 -37.19 -22.90
CA PRO A 365 -19.78 -38.19 -23.47
C PRO A 365 -19.77 -39.37 -22.51
N GLU A 366 -20.94 -39.80 -22.06
CA GLU A 366 -21.09 -41.01 -21.26
C GLU A 366 -20.62 -42.19 -22.14
N LEU A 367 -19.34 -42.57 -22.00
CA LEU A 367 -18.82 -43.76 -22.64
C LEU A 367 -19.38 -44.97 -21.87
N LEU A 368 -19.84 -45.97 -22.62
CA LEU A 368 -20.25 -47.24 -22.04
C LEU A 368 -19.13 -47.77 -21.12
N PRO A 369 -19.44 -48.15 -19.86
CA PRO A 369 -18.43 -48.64 -18.93
C PRO A 369 -17.73 -49.85 -19.54
N GLN A 370 -16.42 -49.71 -19.81
CA GLN A 370 -15.59 -50.84 -20.22
C GLN A 370 -15.29 -51.67 -18.96
N PRO A 371 -15.56 -52.99 -18.96
CA PRO A 371 -15.16 -53.85 -17.84
C PRO A 371 -13.63 -53.90 -17.69
N PRO A 372 -13.13 -54.18 -16.47
CA PRO A 372 -11.73 -54.00 -16.07
C PRO A 372 -10.73 -54.89 -16.82
#